data_AF-A0A077PJ91-F1
#
_entry.id   AF-A0A077PJ91-F1
#
_cell.length_a   1.000
_cell.length_b   1.000
_cell.length_c   1.000
_cell.angle_alpha   90.00
_cell.angle_beta   90.00
_cell.angle_gamma   90.00
#
_symmetry.space_group_name_H-M   'P 1'
#
loop_
_entity.id
_entity.type
_entity.pdbx_description
1 polymer ?
#
loop_
_entity_poly.entity_id
_entity_poly.type
_entity_poly.pdbx_seq_one_letter_code
_entity_poly.pdbx_strand_id
1 'polypeptide(L)'
;MIYYFEFLFIRKGYIVVSLISVGMLKGSAGETSGKNHWIVWEGEVSSKGKSINLDSENEIVNLNMFTWGGISERVKPNNDLNYFLKHTFGGLVFKPIK
;
A
#
# COMPACT_ATOMS: atom_id res chain seq x y z
N MET A 1 6.90 -17.17 0.63
CA MET A 1 6.37 -17.46 -0.72
C MET A 1 5.16 -16.57 -1.06
N ILE A 2 5.26 -15.25 -0.81
CA ILE A 2 4.23 -14.24 -1.16
C ILE A 2 4.84 -13.15 -2.05
N TYR A 3 6.14 -12.89 -1.89
CA TYR A 3 6.85 -11.78 -2.54
C TYR A 3 6.80 -11.81 -4.08
N TYR A 4 7.10 -12.92 -4.76
CA TYR A 4 7.17 -12.98 -6.24
C TYR A 4 5.86 -12.66 -6.97
N PHE A 5 4.71 -12.88 -6.33
CA PHE A 5 3.41 -12.63 -6.97
C PHE A 5 3.19 -11.12 -7.16
N GLU A 6 3.40 -10.32 -6.12
CA GLU A 6 3.18 -8.87 -6.17
C GLU A 6 4.01 -8.19 -7.28
N PHE A 7 5.30 -8.51 -7.38
CA PHE A 7 6.17 -8.00 -8.46
C PHE A 7 5.68 -8.41 -9.86
N LEU A 8 5.15 -9.62 -10.03
CA LEU A 8 4.66 -10.08 -11.32
C LEU A 8 3.39 -9.34 -11.75
N PHE A 9 2.48 -9.07 -10.82
CA PHE A 9 1.19 -8.44 -11.13
C PHE A 9 1.33 -6.96 -11.44
N ILE A 10 2.18 -6.22 -10.71
CA ILE A 10 2.43 -4.81 -11.04
C ILE A 10 3.06 -4.65 -12.43
N ARG A 11 3.98 -5.55 -12.82
CA ARG A 11 4.58 -5.61 -14.18
C ARG A 11 3.57 -5.92 -15.29
N LYS A 12 2.48 -6.61 -14.95
CA LYS A 12 1.36 -6.90 -15.87
C LYS A 12 0.30 -5.79 -15.90
N GLY A 13 0.53 -4.68 -15.21
CA GLY A 13 -0.38 -3.53 -15.16
C GLY A 13 -1.53 -3.65 -14.15
N TYR A 14 -1.46 -4.58 -13.20
CA TYR A 14 -2.45 -4.70 -12.13
C TYR A 14 -2.14 -3.74 -10.98
N ILE A 15 -3.18 -3.32 -10.26
CA ILE A 15 -3.04 -2.58 -9.01
C ILE A 15 -2.66 -3.55 -7.90
N VAL A 16 -1.54 -3.30 -7.23
CA VAL A 16 -1.06 -4.08 -6.09
C VAL A 16 -1.31 -3.30 -4.80
N VAL A 17 -1.97 -3.97 -3.85
CA VAL A 17 -2.26 -3.44 -2.52
C VAL A 17 -1.64 -4.37 -1.49
N SER A 18 -0.77 -3.84 -0.62
CA SER A 18 -0.02 -4.64 0.35
C SER A 18 -0.23 -4.10 1.77
N LEU A 19 -0.31 -5.02 2.74
CA LEU A 19 -0.33 -4.68 4.16
C LEU A 19 1.10 -4.75 4.70
N ILE A 20 1.62 -3.61 5.13
CA ILE A 20 2.99 -3.46 5.64
C ILE A 20 2.97 -3.01 7.11
N SER A 21 4.16 -2.89 7.68
CA SER A 21 4.39 -2.17 8.93
C SER A 21 4.59 -0.68 8.67
N VAL A 22 3.83 0.17 9.38
CA VAL A 22 3.96 1.64 9.30
C VAL A 22 5.38 2.12 9.63
N GLY A 23 6.10 1.37 10.48
CA GLY A 23 7.49 1.67 10.85
C GLY A 23 8.46 1.65 9.67
N MET A 24 8.12 0.99 8.55
CA MET A 24 8.94 1.01 7.33
C MET A 24 8.83 2.34 6.56
N LEU A 25 7.82 3.16 6.84
CA LEU A 25 7.62 4.42 6.13
C LEU A 25 8.57 5.51 6.64
N LYS A 26 9.08 6.32 5.73
CA LYS A 26 9.88 7.50 6.08
C LYS A 26 9.08 8.43 6.98
N GLY A 27 9.71 8.90 8.06
CA GLY A 27 9.09 9.80 9.03
C GLY A 27 8.20 9.10 10.08
N SER A 28 8.17 7.77 10.11
CA SER A 28 7.56 7.02 11.22
C SER A 28 8.38 7.21 12.50
N ALA A 29 7.71 7.19 13.66
CA ALA A 29 8.34 7.45 14.96
C ALA A 29 9.19 6.27 15.48
N GLY A 30 9.30 5.18 14.71
CA GLY A 30 10.07 3.99 15.06
C GLY A 30 9.67 2.80 14.22
N GLU A 31 10.56 1.81 14.13
CA GLU A 31 10.24 0.54 13.49
C GLU A 31 9.18 -0.21 14.30
N THR A 32 8.20 -0.78 13.58
CA THR A 32 7.21 -1.67 14.17
C THR A 32 7.27 -3.02 13.45
N SER A 33 6.93 -4.11 14.13
CA SER A 33 6.78 -5.43 13.50
C SER A 33 5.31 -5.74 13.14
N GLY A 34 4.38 -4.86 13.51
CA GLY A 34 2.95 -5.03 13.30
C GLY A 34 2.53 -4.80 11.85
N LYS A 35 1.67 -5.68 11.32
CA LYS A 35 1.00 -5.52 10.02
C LYS A 35 -0.18 -4.56 10.18
N ASN A 36 0.04 -3.26 10.03
CA ASN A 36 -0.91 -2.23 10.46
C ASN A 36 -1.18 -1.12 9.43
N HIS A 37 -0.56 -1.17 8.24
CA HIS A 37 -0.65 -0.07 7.28
C HIS A 37 -0.84 -0.56 5.85
N TRP A 38 -1.90 -0.12 5.18
CA TRP A 38 -2.16 -0.47 3.79
C TRP A 38 -1.52 0.53 2.84
N ILE A 39 -0.84 0.00 1.83
CA ILE A 39 -0.24 0.76 0.74
C ILE A 39 -0.77 0.29 -0.61
N VAL A 40 -0.81 1.20 -1.57
CA VAL A 40 -1.04 0.91 -2.99
C VAL A 40 0.24 1.22 -3.73
N TRP A 41 0.73 0.29 -4.55
CA TRP A 41 1.95 0.46 -5.32
C TRP A 41 1.65 1.35 -6.53
N GLU A 42 2.40 2.43 -6.69
CA GLU A 42 2.29 3.36 -7.82
C GLU A 42 3.28 3.02 -8.96
N GLY A 43 3.93 1.87 -8.86
CA GLY A 43 4.88 1.39 -9.85
C GLY A 43 5.66 0.17 -9.37
N GLU A 44 6.56 -0.31 -10.23
CA GLU A 44 7.46 -1.40 -9.88
C GLU A 44 8.41 -1.00 -8.75
N VAL A 45 8.69 -1.96 -7.87
CA VAL A 45 9.83 -1.83 -6.94
C VAL A 45 11.12 -1.79 -7.75
N SER A 46 11.98 -0.86 -7.38
CA SER A 46 13.28 -0.65 -8.02
C SER A 46 14.39 -0.60 -6.98
N SER A 47 15.62 -0.76 -7.46
CA SER A 47 16.82 -0.44 -6.70
C SER A 47 17.67 0.52 -7.52
N LYS A 48 17.92 1.71 -6.96
CA LYS A 48 18.74 2.76 -7.62
C LYS A 48 18.27 3.07 -9.05
N GLY A 49 16.96 3.06 -9.29
CA GLY A 49 16.35 3.34 -10.60
C GLY A 49 16.37 2.19 -11.61
N LYS A 50 16.70 0.96 -11.19
CA LYS A 50 16.64 -0.26 -12.01
C LYS A 50 15.69 -1.29 -11.41
N SER A 51 15.19 -2.22 -12.21
CA SER A 51 14.40 -3.35 -11.70
C SER A 51 15.20 -4.13 -10.65
N ILE A 52 14.53 -4.54 -9.58
CA ILE A 52 15.16 -5.27 -8.49
C ILE A 52 15.58 -6.68 -8.94
N ASN A 53 16.77 -7.13 -8.51
CA ASN A 53 17.15 -8.52 -8.60
C ASN A 53 16.52 -9.30 -7.44
N LEU A 54 15.52 -10.13 -7.74
CA LEU A 54 14.80 -10.91 -6.73
C LEU A 54 15.64 -12.03 -6.10
N ASP A 55 16.80 -12.36 -6.68
CA ASP A 55 17.72 -13.37 -6.16
C ASP A 55 18.80 -12.77 -5.23
N SER A 56 18.75 -11.45 -4.97
CA SER A 56 19.70 -10.73 -4.12
C SER A 56 19.01 -10.15 -2.88
N GLU A 57 19.49 -10.51 -1.69
CA GLU A 57 18.97 -9.98 -0.42
C GLU A 57 19.50 -8.58 -0.06
N ASN A 58 20.53 -8.11 -0.76
CA ASN A 58 21.24 -6.85 -0.44
C ASN A 58 20.81 -5.65 -1.30
N GLU A 59 19.73 -5.77 -2.07
CA GLU A 59 19.22 -4.70 -2.91
C GLU A 59 18.58 -3.58 -2.07
N ILE A 60 18.91 -2.33 -2.38
CA ILE A 60 18.29 -1.17 -1.73
C ILE A 60 16.93 -0.94 -2.37
N VAL A 61 15.86 -1.14 -1.60
CA VAL A 61 14.49 -1.05 -2.12
C VAL A 61 14.00 0.39 -2.20
N ASN A 62 13.51 0.78 -3.38
CA ASN A 62 12.78 2.00 -3.65
C ASN A 62 11.41 1.66 -4.24
N LEU A 63 10.34 2.16 -3.62
CA LEU A 63 8.97 1.97 -4.08
C LEU A 63 8.19 3.29 -3.96
N ASN A 64 7.64 3.74 -5.07
CA ASN A 64 6.60 4.77 -5.06
C ASN A 64 5.29 4.12 -4.67
N MET A 65 4.63 4.68 -3.65
CA MET A 65 3.40 4.12 -3.12
C MET A 65 2.50 5.21 -2.56
N PHE A 66 1.20 4.99 -2.67
CA PHE A 66 0.19 5.68 -1.90
C PHE A 66 -0.01 4.95 -0.57
N THR A 67 -0.26 5.67 0.53
CA THR A 67 -0.50 5.06 1.85
C THR A 67 -1.74 5.64 2.50
N TRP A 68 -2.62 4.78 3.04
CA TRP A 68 -3.79 5.22 3.80
C TRP A 68 -3.39 5.37 5.27
N GLY A 69 -3.65 6.53 5.88
CA GLY A 69 -3.38 6.78 7.30
C GLY A 69 -4.18 5.87 8.25
N GLY A 70 -3.77 5.83 9.52
CA GLY A 70 -4.39 5.01 10.56
C GLY A 70 -5.90 5.24 10.72
N ILE A 71 -6.55 4.27 11.38
CA ILE A 71 -8.01 4.26 11.59
C ILE A 71 -8.41 5.41 12.51
N SER A 72 -9.12 6.40 11.96
CA SER A 72 -9.79 7.43 12.74
C SER A 72 -10.91 8.06 11.91
N GLU A 73 -11.77 8.86 12.55
CA GLU A 73 -12.73 9.69 11.83
C GLU A 73 -11.96 10.77 11.04
N ARG A 74 -12.00 10.66 9.71
CA ARG A 74 -11.29 11.56 8.78
C ARG A 74 -12.21 12.31 7.83
N VAL A 75 -13.49 11.93 7.75
CA VAL A 75 -14.49 12.70 7.02
C VAL A 75 -14.62 14.05 7.72
N LYS A 76 -14.60 15.15 6.95
CA LYS A 76 -14.77 16.49 7.51
C LYS A 76 -16.07 16.53 8.35
N PRO A 77 -16.07 17.17 9.53
CA PRO A 77 -17.27 17.23 10.37
C PRO A 77 -18.42 17.96 9.67
N ASN A 78 -19.66 17.70 10.12
CA ASN A 78 -20.89 18.31 9.60
C ASN A 78 -21.23 18.01 8.13
N ASN A 79 -20.73 16.89 7.58
CA ASN A 79 -21.13 16.42 6.25
C ASN A 79 -22.15 15.28 6.36
N ASP A 80 -23.11 15.26 5.45
CA ASP A 80 -24.15 14.23 5.37
C ASP A 80 -23.76 13.07 4.43
N LEU A 81 -24.61 12.05 4.37
CA LEU A 81 -24.42 10.89 3.49
C LEU A 81 -24.38 11.29 2.00
N ASN A 82 -25.14 12.30 1.59
CA ASN A 82 -25.18 12.75 0.20
C ASN A 82 -23.83 13.35 -0.22
N TYR A 83 -23.21 14.16 0.65
CA TYR A 83 -21.85 14.64 0.45
C TYR A 83 -20.87 13.46 0.30
N PHE A 84 -20.94 12.48 1.18
CA PHE A 84 -20.07 11.30 1.12
C PHE A 84 -20.21 10.53 -0.20
N LEU A 85 -21.45 10.24 -0.63
CA LEU A 85 -21.72 9.50 -1.86
C LEU A 85 -21.27 10.27 -3.12
N LYS A 86 -21.46 11.59 -3.15
CA LYS A 86 -20.97 12.44 -4.27
C LYS A 86 -19.45 12.46 -4.41
N HIS A 87 -18.72 12.21 -3.33
CA HIS A 87 -17.25 12.21 -3.30
C HIS A 87 -16.66 10.80 -3.21
N THR A 88 -17.49 9.77 -3.38
CA THR A 88 -17.07 8.36 -3.41
C THR A 88 -17.29 7.80 -4.80
N PHE A 89 -16.22 7.45 -5.51
CA PHE A 89 -16.29 7.05 -6.92
C PHE A 89 -16.19 5.54 -7.15
N GLY A 90 -15.96 4.75 -6.10
CA GLY A 90 -15.84 3.30 -6.18
C GLY A 90 -15.29 2.70 -4.89
N GLY A 91 -15.35 1.38 -4.77
CA GLY A 91 -14.81 0.64 -3.64
C GLY A 91 -14.64 -0.83 -3.97
N LEU A 92 -13.59 -1.45 -3.41
CA LEU A 92 -13.38 -2.89 -3.42
C LEU A 92 -13.86 -3.45 -2.09
N VAL A 93 -14.83 -4.36 -2.15
CA VAL A 93 -15.39 -5.03 -0.97
C VAL A 93 -15.01 -6.50 -1.05
N PHE A 94 -14.27 -6.99 -0.06
CA PHE A 94 -13.94 -8.40 0.06
C PHE A 94 -14.45 -8.95 1.39
N LYS A 95 -15.01 -10.16 1.34
CA LYS A 95 -15.37 -10.93 2.52
C LYS A 95 -14.12 -11.71 2.97
N PRO A 96 -13.71 -11.65 4.24
CA PRO A 96 -12.63 -12.48 4.73
C PRO A 96 -12.94 -13.95 4.46
N ILE A 97 -11.99 -14.67 3.86
CA ILE A 97 -12.05 -16.12 3.73
C ILE A 97 -11.59 -16.67 5.08
N LYS A 98 -12.40 -17.57 5.67
CA LYS A 98 -12.08 -18.22 6.95
C LYS A 98 -10.88 -19.16 6.82
#